data_AF-A0A3N4J8G8-F1
#
_entry.id   AF-A0A3N4J8G8-F1
#
_cell.length_a   1.000
_cell.length_b   1.000
_cell.length_c   1.000
_cell.angle_alpha   90.00
_cell.angle_beta   90.00
_cell.angle_gamma   90.00
#
_symmetry.space_group_name_H-M   'P 1'
#
loop_
_entity.id
_entity.type
_entity.pdbx_description
1 polymer ?
#
loop_
_entity_poly.entity_id
_entity_poly.type
_entity_poly.pdbx_seq_one_letter_code
_entity_poly.pdbx_strand_id
1 'polypeptide(L)'
;SDKRRQILGWLPQLASRERYQAVRDSCVDGVGDWLLEEEKFSTWHTSEDKAAKRVILCYGDPGVGKTYMSSLVIDKLWRIIDSGSAAVAYVYCDYSAGNAQTTSKVLGSVLR
;
A
#
# COMPACT_ATOMS: atom_id res chain seq x y z
N SER A 1 20.44 5.30 -14.27
CA SER A 1 20.90 6.17 -15.37
C SER A 1 19.81 7.17 -15.71
N ASP A 2 20.17 8.29 -16.37
CA ASP A 2 19.21 9.36 -16.74
C ASP A 2 18.03 8.88 -17.58
N LYS A 3 18.27 7.92 -18.47
CA LYS A 3 17.23 7.29 -19.29
C LYS A 3 16.11 6.67 -18.46
N ARG A 4 16.43 6.00 -17.34
CA ARG A 4 15.43 5.40 -16.46
C ARG A 4 14.53 6.48 -15.83
N ARG A 5 15.11 7.57 -15.34
CA ARG A 5 14.36 8.69 -14.77
C ARG A 5 13.44 9.34 -15.79
N GLN A 6 13.91 9.49 -17.02
CA GLN A 6 13.12 10.05 -18.13
C GLN A 6 11.91 9.15 -18.47
N ILE A 7 12.11 7.85 -18.59
CA ILE A 7 11.03 6.88 -18.86
C ILE A 7 10.00 6.88 -17.73
N LEU A 8 10.46 6.84 -16.47
CA LEU A 8 9.55 6.91 -15.32
C LEU A 8 8.78 8.23 -15.30
N GLY A 9 9.41 9.33 -15.72
CA GLY A 9 8.81 10.66 -15.88
C GLY A 9 7.59 10.68 -16.80
N TRP A 10 7.56 9.83 -17.83
CA TRP A 10 6.44 9.74 -18.79
C TRP A 10 5.25 8.95 -18.26
N LEU A 11 5.45 8.06 -17.30
CA LEU A 11 4.36 7.25 -16.77
C LEU A 11 3.45 8.13 -15.89
N PRO A 12 2.14 8.20 -16.20
CA PRO A 12 1.20 8.91 -15.35
C PRO A 12 1.07 8.18 -14.02
N GLN A 13 0.73 8.90 -12.96
CA GLN A 13 0.61 8.35 -11.61
C GLN A 13 -0.75 8.68 -11.02
N LEU A 14 -1.17 7.85 -10.08
CA LEU A 14 -2.27 8.17 -9.17
C LEU A 14 -1.74 9.02 -8.02
N ALA A 15 -2.58 9.90 -7.49
CA ALA A 15 -2.31 10.69 -6.29
C ALA A 15 -2.36 9.83 -5.00
N SER A 16 -1.66 8.68 -5.01
CA SER A 16 -1.69 7.69 -3.94
C SER A 16 -0.99 8.19 -2.69
N ARG A 17 0.03 9.03 -2.84
CA ARG A 17 0.74 9.65 -1.71
C ARG A 17 -0.15 10.66 -1.01
N GLU A 18 -0.84 11.50 -1.75
CA GLU A 18 -1.80 12.48 -1.22
C GLU A 18 -2.97 11.76 -0.55
N ARG A 19 -3.46 10.67 -1.16
CA ARG A 19 -4.52 9.85 -0.57
C ARG A 19 -4.05 9.18 0.72
N TYR A 20 -2.82 8.65 0.74
CA TYR A 20 -2.22 8.08 1.93
C TYR A 20 -2.17 9.11 3.06
N GLN A 21 -1.61 10.29 2.80
CA GLN A 21 -1.51 11.36 3.78
C GLN A 21 -2.87 11.75 4.33
N ALA A 22 -3.86 11.97 3.46
CA ALA A 22 -5.22 12.30 3.89
C ALA A 22 -5.87 11.20 4.76
N VAL A 23 -5.60 9.92 4.48
CA VAL A 23 -6.06 8.81 5.32
C VAL A 23 -5.36 8.89 6.68
N ARG A 24 -4.03 9.00 6.72
CA ARG A 24 -3.27 9.08 7.97
C ARG A 24 -3.62 10.29 8.83
N ASP A 25 -3.86 11.44 8.22
CA ASP A 25 -4.25 12.66 8.93
C ASP A 25 -5.62 12.52 9.62
N SER A 26 -6.49 11.65 9.09
CA SER A 26 -7.78 11.31 9.69
C SER A 26 -7.72 10.13 10.67
N CYS A 27 -6.54 9.52 10.85
CA CYS A 27 -6.38 8.34 11.68
C CYS A 27 -6.36 8.68 13.18
N VAL A 28 -6.89 7.78 14.01
CA VAL A 28 -6.86 7.89 15.48
C VAL A 28 -5.89 6.86 16.02
N ASP A 29 -4.84 7.31 16.70
CA ASP A 29 -3.78 6.45 17.22
C ASP A 29 -4.34 5.26 18.03
N GLY A 30 -3.72 4.09 17.84
CA GLY A 30 -4.12 2.83 18.48
C GLY A 30 -5.27 2.09 17.80
N VAL A 31 -6.11 2.76 16.99
CA VAL A 31 -7.21 2.09 16.29
C VAL A 31 -6.66 1.23 15.16
N GLY A 32 -6.95 -0.07 15.21
CA GLY A 32 -6.59 -1.02 14.15
C GLY A 32 -5.24 -1.71 14.32
N ASP A 33 -4.51 -1.41 15.40
CA ASP A 33 -3.23 -2.04 15.70
C ASP A 33 -3.35 -3.56 15.90
N TRP A 34 -4.51 -4.03 16.37
CA TRP A 34 -4.83 -5.46 16.48
C TRP A 34 -4.55 -6.22 15.17
N LEU A 35 -4.75 -5.60 14.00
CA LEU A 35 -4.48 -6.24 12.71
C LEU A 35 -2.99 -6.58 12.55
N LEU A 36 -2.10 -5.74 13.07
CA LEU A 36 -0.66 -5.92 12.97
C LEU A 36 -0.13 -6.96 13.97
N GLU A 37 -0.93 -7.30 14.98
CA GLU A 37 -0.64 -8.31 16.01
C GLU A 37 -1.12 -9.71 15.60
N GLU A 38 -2.02 -9.80 14.62
CA GLU A 38 -2.54 -11.07 14.11
C GLU A 38 -1.43 -11.95 13.50
N GLU A 39 -1.46 -13.25 13.82
CA GLU A 39 -0.53 -14.25 13.26
C GLU A 39 -0.58 -14.25 11.72
N LYS A 40 -1.77 -14.00 11.16
CA LYS A 40 -1.97 -13.91 9.71
C LYS A 40 -1.14 -12.80 9.08
N PHE A 41 -1.04 -11.64 9.72
CA PHE A 41 -0.20 -10.53 9.26
C PHE A 41 1.28 -10.88 9.40
N SER A 42 1.67 -11.44 10.56
CA SER A 42 3.04 -11.87 10.82
C SER A 42 3.54 -12.85 9.75
N THR A 43 2.77 -13.92 9.53
CA THR A 43 3.06 -14.95 8.51
C THR A 43 3.15 -14.35 7.12
N TRP A 44 2.26 -13.44 6.76
CA TRP A 44 2.22 -12.84 5.42
C TRP A 44 3.50 -12.06 5.07
N HIS A 45 4.04 -11.28 6.02
CA HIS A 45 5.19 -10.41 5.74
C HIS A 45 6.56 -11.01 6.07
N THR A 46 6.63 -12.09 6.86
CA THR A 46 7.89 -12.72 7.28
C THR A 46 8.17 -14.08 6.64
N SER A 47 7.14 -14.81 6.20
CA SER A 47 7.33 -16.19 5.74
C SER A 47 8.13 -16.27 4.43
N GLU A 48 9.16 -17.09 4.42
CA GLU A 48 9.93 -17.44 3.20
C GLU A 48 9.31 -18.63 2.44
N ASP A 49 8.29 -19.28 3.00
CA ASP A 49 7.64 -20.42 2.38
C ASP A 49 6.90 -20.00 1.09
N LYS A 50 7.20 -20.66 -0.02
CA LYS A 50 6.54 -20.41 -1.31
C LYS A 50 5.04 -20.77 -1.28
N ALA A 51 4.62 -21.64 -0.37
CA ALA A 51 3.22 -21.99 -0.16
C ALA A 51 2.46 -20.98 0.73
N ALA A 52 3.15 -20.07 1.41
CA ALA A 52 2.52 -19.07 2.25
C ALA A 52 1.64 -18.11 1.43
N LYS A 53 0.47 -17.75 1.97
CA LYS A 53 -0.43 -16.78 1.34
C LYS A 53 0.25 -15.42 1.24
N ARG A 54 0.47 -14.94 0.01
CA ARG A 54 1.09 -13.63 -0.29
C ARG A 54 0.10 -12.48 -0.39
N VAL A 55 -1.18 -12.75 -0.12
CA VAL A 55 -2.27 -11.76 -0.18
C VAL A 55 -3.07 -11.80 1.11
N ILE A 56 -3.23 -10.63 1.73
CA ILE A 56 -4.23 -10.41 2.77
C ILE A 56 -5.43 -9.73 2.12
N LEU A 57 -6.59 -10.38 2.24
CA LEU A 57 -7.88 -9.81 1.86
C LEU A 57 -8.59 -9.29 3.12
N CYS A 58 -8.89 -7.99 3.13
CA CYS A 58 -9.73 -7.36 4.14
C CYS A 58 -11.14 -7.20 3.56
N TYR A 59 -12.10 -7.97 4.05
CA TYR A 59 -13.50 -7.93 3.63
C TYR A 59 -14.37 -7.27 4.70
N GLY A 60 -15.43 -6.59 4.29
CA GLY A 60 -16.40 -5.96 5.17
C GLY A 60 -17.13 -4.80 4.50
N ASP A 61 -18.11 -4.23 5.18
CA ASP A 61 -18.99 -3.19 4.64
C ASP A 61 -18.25 -1.85 4.39
N PRO A 62 -18.77 -0.97 3.51
CA PRO A 62 -18.27 0.39 3.38
C PRO A 62 -18.21 1.11 4.74
N GLY A 63 -17.14 1.85 5.00
CA GLY A 63 -16.98 2.63 6.24
C GLY A 63 -16.34 1.88 7.43
N VAL A 64 -16.19 0.56 7.40
CA VAL A 64 -15.61 -0.22 8.53
C VAL A 64 -14.09 -0.05 8.73
N GLY A 65 -13.45 0.89 8.04
CA GLY A 65 -12.03 1.19 8.24
C GLY A 65 -11.04 0.37 7.40
N LYS A 66 -11.46 -0.38 6.37
CA LYS A 66 -10.52 -1.15 5.52
C LYS A 66 -9.35 -0.32 4.96
N THR A 67 -9.64 0.87 4.44
CA THR A 67 -8.63 1.79 3.89
C THR A 67 -7.67 2.31 4.97
N TYR A 68 -8.17 2.52 6.18
CA TYR A 68 -7.38 2.87 7.36
C TYR A 68 -6.39 1.74 7.67
N MET A 69 -6.88 0.50 7.74
CA MET A 69 -6.05 -0.67 8.03
C MET A 69 -4.92 -0.84 7.02
N SER A 70 -5.18 -0.63 5.72
CA SER A 70 -4.13 -0.63 4.70
C SER A 70 -3.04 0.42 4.95
N SER A 71 -3.41 1.59 5.49
CA SER A 71 -2.46 2.66 5.82
C SER A 71 -1.52 2.27 6.98
N LEU A 72 -2.04 1.54 7.99
CA LEU A 72 -1.23 0.99 9.09
C LEU A 72 -0.23 -0.05 8.60
N VAL A 73 -0.66 -0.91 7.66
CA VAL A 73 0.22 -1.91 7.04
C VAL A 73 1.38 -1.23 6.31
N ILE A 74 1.11 -0.16 5.55
CA ILE A 74 2.15 0.62 4.85
C ILE A 74 3.16 1.20 5.86
N ASP A 75 2.68 1.84 6.93
CA ASP A 75 3.54 2.38 8.01
C ASP A 75 4.40 1.30 8.66
N LYS A 76 3.81 0.14 8.96
CA LYS A 76 4.53 -0.98 9.57
C LYS A 76 5.63 -1.51 8.65
N LEU A 77 5.35 -1.68 7.36
CA LEU A 77 6.34 -2.14 6.38
C LEU A 77 7.49 -1.15 6.23
N TRP A 78 7.21 0.16 6.21
CA TRP A 78 8.27 1.18 6.19
C TRP A 78 9.21 1.05 7.39
N ARG A 79 8.66 0.87 8.60
CA ARG A 79 9.46 0.70 9.82
C ARG A 79 10.31 -0.58 9.81
N ILE A 80 9.88 -1.62 9.10
CA ILE A 80 10.62 -2.88 8.97
C ILE A 80 11.77 -2.76 7.96
N ILE A 81 11.56 -2.00 6.87
CA ILE A 81 12.45 -1.95 5.70
C ILE A 81 13.63 -0.96 5.88
N ASP A 82 13.78 -0.35 7.05
CA ASP A 82 14.77 0.70 7.39
C ASP A 82 16.26 0.31 7.16
N SER A 83 16.56 -0.94 6.77
CA SER A 83 17.90 -1.44 6.42
C SER A 83 18.34 -1.20 4.95
N GLY A 84 17.54 -0.53 4.13
CA GLY A 84 17.95 -0.05 2.79
C GLY A 84 18.02 -1.11 1.69
N SER A 85 17.58 -2.34 1.96
CA SER A 85 17.59 -3.46 0.99
C SER A 85 16.31 -3.54 0.13
N ALA A 86 15.25 -2.83 0.52
CA ALA A 86 13.94 -2.87 -0.15
C ALA A 86 13.23 -1.52 -0.10
N ALA A 87 12.12 -1.40 -0.84
CA ALA A 87 11.24 -0.25 -0.83
C ALA A 87 9.79 -0.71 -0.69
N VAL A 88 8.93 0.12 -0.08
CA VAL A 88 7.48 -0.12 -0.02
C VAL A 88 6.81 0.70 -1.12
N ALA A 89 6.16 0.02 -2.05
CA ALA A 89 5.29 0.62 -3.03
C ALA A 89 3.82 0.35 -2.67
N TYR A 90 2.96 1.35 -2.85
CA TYR A 90 1.53 1.22 -2.59
C TYR A 90 0.72 2.09 -3.57
N VAL A 91 -0.52 1.67 -3.80
CA VAL A 91 -1.45 2.38 -4.68
C VAL A 91 -2.83 2.38 -4.04
N TYR A 92 -3.45 3.56 -4.00
CA TYR A 92 -4.86 3.69 -3.65
C TYR A 92 -5.71 3.73 -4.92
N CYS A 93 -6.49 2.68 -5.13
CA CYS A 93 -7.49 2.63 -6.18
C CYS A 93 -8.82 3.18 -5.64
N ASP A 94 -9.45 4.05 -6.43
CA ASP A 94 -10.72 4.68 -6.09
C ASP A 94 -11.79 4.07 -6.99
N TYR A 95 -12.67 3.30 -6.37
CA TYR A 95 -13.77 2.65 -7.06
C TYR A 95 -14.71 3.65 -7.75
N SER A 96 -14.85 4.87 -7.19
CA SER A 96 -15.72 5.91 -7.76
C SER A 96 -15.12 6.59 -8.98
N ALA A 97 -13.81 6.44 -9.23
CA ALA A 97 -13.12 7.06 -10.36
C ALA A 97 -13.35 6.33 -11.70
N GLY A 98 -14.12 5.24 -11.72
CA GLY A 98 -14.45 4.48 -12.93
C GLY A 98 -13.20 4.09 -13.75
N ASN A 99 -13.26 4.26 -15.07
CA ASN A 99 -12.17 3.92 -15.99
C ASN A 99 -11.01 4.95 -15.99
N ALA A 100 -11.03 5.96 -15.13
CA ALA A 100 -9.94 6.94 -15.07
C ALA A 100 -8.63 6.33 -14.53
N GLN A 101 -8.71 5.18 -13.85
CA GLN A 101 -7.57 4.45 -13.26
C GLN A 101 -7.11 3.33 -14.20
N THR A 102 -6.26 3.67 -15.17
CA THR A 102 -5.73 2.70 -16.13
C THR A 102 -4.57 1.90 -15.53
N THR A 103 -4.30 0.71 -16.08
CA THR A 103 -3.15 -0.13 -15.70
C THR A 103 -1.83 0.63 -15.75
N SER A 104 -1.66 1.51 -16.76
CA SER A 104 -0.46 2.35 -16.89
C SER A 104 -0.29 3.34 -15.74
N LYS A 105 -1.39 3.86 -15.17
CA LYS A 105 -1.34 4.75 -14.00
C LYS A 105 -0.97 4.01 -12.73
N VAL A 106 -1.54 2.82 -12.52
CA VAL A 106 -1.20 1.95 -11.39
C VAL A 106 0.28 1.55 -11.47
N LEU A 107 0.72 1.10 -12.63
CA LEU A 107 2.12 0.73 -12.87
C LEU A 107 3.06 1.93 -12.67
N GLY A 108 2.68 3.11 -13.19
CA GLY A 108 3.43 4.34 -12.98
C GLY A 108 3.59 4.71 -11.51
N SER A 109 2.57 4.49 -10.68
CA SER A 109 2.64 4.72 -9.22
C SER A 109 3.56 3.74 -8.50
N VAL A 110 3.67 2.49 -8.96
CA VAL A 110 4.51 1.46 -8.30
C VAL A 110 5.99 1.60 -8.68
N LEU A 111 6.27 2.04 -9.91
CA LEU A 111 7.64 2.06 -10.45
C LEU A 111 8.44 3.33 -10.10
N ARG A 112 7.82 4.31 -9.46
CA ARG A 112 8.49 5.56 -9.08
C ARG A 112 9.02 5.55 -7.65
#